data_AF-A0A9P5CL76-F1
#
_entry.id   AF-A0A9P5CL76-F1
#
_cell.length_a   1.000
_cell.length_b   1.000
_cell.length_c   1.000
_cell.angle_alpha   90.00
_cell.angle_beta   90.00
_cell.angle_gamma   90.00
#
_symmetry.space_group_name_H-M   'P 1'
#
loop_
_entity.id
_entity.type
_entity.pdbx_description
1 polymer ?
#
loop_
_entity_poly.entity_id
_entity_poly.type
_entity_poly.pdbx_seq_one_letter_code
_entity_poly.pdbx_strand_id
1 'polypeptide(L)'
;MHSSLARVAGLVLLGFGSFLLGVEGAPPRVLPARARAKTYTPVAVPNPFDSTHGYKNSKQWIPDRKYGNVYKITTPHYTGTLDLIAINPKDKSITVKDANNDDDKTPAAEKLSLAAIMMGLFVEEGKMKPKDLSIVRFGETVVEPTTIKAINEVYTSLGKVKGDDTTITITSTATDAKEKEAFTELLDHTKFGSNVQKLNGLYSTGKTVESFTLSGEGPQLEFHLG
;
A
#
# COMPACT_ATOMS: atom_id res chain seq x y z
N MET A 1 -43.66 -14.76 11.71
CA MET A 1 -42.43 -15.49 12.08
C MET A 1 -41.27 -14.80 11.37
N HIS A 2 -40.52 -13.98 12.10
CA HIS A 2 -39.34 -13.28 11.58
C HIS A 2 -38.10 -14.01 12.08
N SER A 3 -37.40 -14.72 11.20
CA SER A 3 -36.10 -15.32 11.49
C SER A 3 -35.00 -14.39 10.96
N SER A 4 -34.37 -13.69 11.90
CA SER A 4 -33.12 -12.95 11.74
C SER A 4 -31.98 -13.92 11.41
N LEU A 5 -31.23 -13.64 10.34
CA LEU A 5 -30.04 -14.38 9.93
C LEU A 5 -28.81 -13.58 10.37
N ALA A 6 -28.29 -13.92 11.55
CA ALA A 6 -27.04 -13.41 12.07
C ALA A 6 -25.88 -13.88 11.18
N ARG A 7 -25.12 -12.93 10.62
CA ARG A 7 -23.84 -13.20 9.98
C ARG A 7 -22.76 -13.25 11.06
N VAL A 8 -22.25 -14.45 11.31
CA VAL A 8 -21.09 -14.71 12.16
C VAL A 8 -19.84 -14.21 11.43
N ALA A 9 -19.21 -13.17 11.94
CA ALA A 9 -17.86 -12.77 11.54
C ALA A 9 -16.86 -13.70 12.24
N GLY A 10 -16.25 -14.60 11.47
CA GLY A 10 -15.15 -15.45 11.94
C GLY A 10 -13.88 -14.62 12.08
N LEU A 11 -13.52 -14.27 13.31
CA LEU A 11 -12.25 -13.66 13.66
C LEU A 11 -11.18 -14.77 13.66
N VAL A 12 -10.31 -14.82 12.64
CA VAL A 12 -9.13 -15.69 12.66
C VAL A 12 -8.01 -14.95 13.38
N LEU A 13 -7.74 -15.38 14.61
CA LEU A 13 -6.61 -14.99 15.45
C LEU A 13 -5.50 -16.03 15.25
N LEU A 14 -4.48 -15.69 14.45
CA LEU A 14 -3.22 -16.42 14.30
C LEU A 14 -2.15 -15.37 13.97
N GLY A 15 -0.99 -15.24 14.60
CA GLY A 15 -0.34 -15.92 15.71
C GLY A 15 0.95 -15.12 15.99
N PHE A 16 1.33 -14.99 17.25
CA PHE A 16 2.55 -14.31 17.68
C PHE A 16 3.81 -15.05 17.18
N GLY A 17 4.75 -14.30 16.60
CA GLY A 17 6.11 -14.74 16.28
C GLY A 17 7.08 -13.58 16.45
N SER A 18 7.82 -13.59 17.56
CA SER A 18 8.77 -12.57 18.00
C SER A 18 10.11 -12.57 17.24
N PHE A 19 10.60 -11.35 16.97
CA PHE A 19 11.98 -10.86 16.83
C PHE A 19 13.07 -11.69 16.14
N LEU A 20 13.64 -11.12 15.06
CA LEU A 20 15.09 -10.99 14.93
C LEU A 20 15.48 -9.57 14.49
N LEU A 21 16.30 -8.95 15.33
CA LEU A 21 17.02 -7.70 15.16
C LEU A 21 17.99 -7.79 13.98
N GLY A 22 18.13 -6.68 13.24
CA GLY A 22 19.14 -6.46 12.21
C GLY A 22 19.53 -4.99 12.11
N VAL A 23 20.26 -4.52 13.12
CA VAL A 23 21.25 -3.42 13.16
C VAL A 23 20.97 -2.14 12.35
N GLU A 24 20.65 -1.05 13.06
CA GLU A 24 21.40 0.21 12.93
C GLU A 24 21.31 1.01 14.24
N GLY A 25 22.46 1.37 14.80
CA GLY A 25 22.62 1.91 16.14
C GLY A 25 22.55 3.44 16.23
N ALA A 26 22.10 3.89 17.41
CA ALA A 26 22.22 5.19 18.05
C ALA A 26 21.56 6.44 17.40
N PRO A 27 20.87 7.29 18.20
CA PRO A 27 20.17 8.47 17.72
C PRO A 27 21.09 9.70 17.65
N PRO A 28 20.95 10.56 16.62
CA PRO A 28 21.39 11.93 16.75
C PRO A 28 20.23 12.93 16.58
N ARG A 29 20.12 13.79 17.60
CA ARG A 29 19.73 15.20 17.60
C ARG A 29 18.65 15.68 16.63
N VAL A 30 17.59 16.21 17.24
CA VAL A 30 16.58 17.11 16.68
C VAL A 30 17.21 18.17 15.76
N LEU A 31 16.92 18.05 14.48
CA LEU A 31 16.91 19.14 13.51
C LEU A 31 15.50 19.15 12.91
N PRO A 32 14.91 20.33 12.61
CA PRO A 32 13.61 20.39 11.94
C PRO A 32 13.74 19.64 10.61
N ALA A 33 12.99 18.55 10.46
CA ALA A 33 13.11 17.64 9.33
C ALA A 33 12.70 18.35 8.04
N ARG A 34 13.68 18.90 7.32
CA ARG A 34 13.60 18.93 5.87
C ARG A 34 13.71 17.45 5.47
N ALA A 35 12.59 16.85 5.08
CA ALA A 35 12.51 15.46 4.63
C ALA A 35 13.69 15.18 3.69
N ARG A 36 14.66 14.37 4.13
CA ARG A 36 15.64 13.80 3.20
C ARG A 36 14.86 12.80 2.37
N ALA A 37 14.38 13.23 1.21
CA ALA A 37 13.78 12.34 0.24
C ALA A 37 14.71 11.13 0.05
N LYS A 38 14.25 9.94 0.43
CA LYS A 38 14.97 8.69 0.16
C LYS A 38 15.21 8.66 -1.35
N THR A 39 16.47 8.70 -1.77
CA THR A 39 16.81 8.73 -3.18
C THR A 39 16.91 7.30 -3.65
N TYR A 40 16.04 6.91 -4.58
CA TYR A 40 16.07 5.59 -5.19
C TYR A 40 16.66 5.74 -6.59
N THR A 41 17.61 4.87 -6.94
CA THR A 41 18.09 4.78 -8.32
C THR A 41 16.99 4.14 -9.16
N PRO A 42 16.53 4.79 -10.24
CA PRO A 42 15.55 4.20 -11.13
C PRO A 42 16.05 2.87 -11.72
N VAL A 43 15.18 1.88 -11.74
CA VAL A 43 15.39 0.57 -12.33
C VAL A 43 14.30 0.28 -13.36
N ALA A 44 14.60 -0.63 -14.29
CA ALA A 44 13.58 -1.14 -15.19
C ALA A 44 12.47 -1.85 -14.39
N VAL A 45 11.24 -1.74 -14.86
CA VAL A 45 10.13 -2.54 -14.32
C VAL A 45 10.39 -4.00 -14.67
N PRO A 46 10.56 -4.91 -13.69
CA PRO A 46 10.70 -6.32 -13.98
C PRO A 46 9.37 -6.88 -14.49
N ASN A 47 9.43 -8.00 -15.22
CA ASN A 47 8.24 -8.79 -15.50
C ASN A 47 8.09 -9.86 -14.42
N PRO A 48 7.16 -9.75 -13.45
CA PRO A 48 7.00 -10.74 -12.39
C PRO A 48 6.59 -12.13 -12.92
N PHE A 49 5.99 -12.17 -14.10
CA PHE A 49 5.38 -13.37 -14.67
C PHE A 49 6.27 -14.08 -15.69
N ASP A 50 7.55 -13.70 -15.76
CA ASP A 50 8.55 -14.40 -16.54
C ASP A 50 9.03 -15.69 -15.85
N SER A 51 9.86 -16.46 -16.56
CA SER A 51 10.44 -17.70 -16.02
C SER A 51 11.49 -17.47 -14.92
N THR A 52 12.02 -16.26 -14.80
CA THR A 52 13.05 -15.91 -13.80
C THR A 52 12.42 -15.76 -12.42
N HIS A 53 11.27 -15.10 -12.36
CA HIS A 53 10.60 -14.76 -11.11
C HIS A 53 9.49 -15.75 -10.76
N GLY A 54 8.87 -16.39 -11.75
CA GLY A 54 7.96 -17.51 -11.54
C GLY A 54 6.63 -17.16 -10.87
N TYR A 55 6.33 -15.88 -10.66
CA TYR A 55 5.00 -15.47 -10.21
C TYR A 55 3.98 -15.71 -11.33
N LYS A 56 2.72 -15.85 -10.96
CA LYS A 56 1.60 -15.97 -11.89
C LYS A 56 0.51 -15.01 -11.48
N ASN A 57 -0.19 -14.45 -12.45
CA ASN A 57 -1.42 -13.72 -12.20
C ASN A 57 -2.62 -14.51 -12.73
N SER A 58 -3.78 -14.26 -12.14
CA SER A 58 -5.06 -14.68 -12.70
C SER A 58 -6.10 -13.61 -12.42
N LYS A 59 -6.79 -13.17 -13.47
CA LYS A 59 -7.83 -12.16 -13.37
C LYS A 59 -9.10 -12.77 -12.77
N GLN A 60 -9.66 -12.14 -11.74
CA GLN A 60 -10.99 -12.46 -11.24
C GLN A 60 -12.05 -12.11 -12.28
N TRP A 61 -13.06 -12.97 -12.42
CA TRP A 61 -14.09 -12.82 -13.45
C TRP A 61 -14.92 -11.55 -13.28
N ILE A 62 -15.26 -11.21 -12.04
CA ILE A 62 -16.06 -10.02 -11.72
C ILE A 62 -15.11 -8.90 -11.29
N PRO A 63 -15.01 -7.80 -12.05
CA PRO A 63 -14.23 -6.65 -11.63
C PRO A 63 -14.87 -5.99 -10.41
N ASP A 64 -14.02 -5.41 -9.57
CA ASP A 64 -14.45 -4.54 -8.49
C ASP A 64 -14.98 -3.23 -9.08
N ARG A 65 -16.19 -2.82 -8.70
CA ARG A 65 -16.80 -1.60 -9.25
C ARG A 65 -16.00 -0.34 -8.93
N LYS A 66 -15.33 -0.30 -7.76
CA LYS A 66 -14.51 0.82 -7.33
C LYS A 66 -13.08 0.68 -7.86
N TYR A 67 -12.52 -0.52 -7.80
CA TYR A 67 -11.08 -0.74 -8.00
C TYR A 67 -10.68 -1.41 -9.32
N GLY A 68 -11.63 -1.73 -10.19
CA GLY A 68 -11.34 -2.27 -11.53
C GLY A 68 -11.05 -3.77 -11.55
N ASN A 69 -10.13 -4.18 -12.41
CA ASN A 69 -9.83 -5.60 -12.61
C ASN A 69 -9.00 -6.12 -11.43
N VAL A 70 -9.48 -7.15 -10.74
CA VAL A 70 -8.77 -7.75 -9.60
C VAL A 70 -7.97 -8.96 -10.07
N TYR A 71 -6.72 -9.05 -9.64
CA TYR A 71 -5.78 -10.11 -9.99
C TYR A 71 -5.30 -10.82 -8.72
N LYS A 72 -5.34 -12.15 -8.76
CA LYS A 72 -4.67 -12.99 -7.76
C LYS A 72 -3.25 -13.26 -8.23
N ILE A 73 -2.29 -12.95 -7.38
CA ILE A 73 -0.88 -13.26 -7.60
C ILE A 73 -0.53 -14.52 -6.83
N THR A 74 0.15 -15.47 -7.47
CA THR A 74 0.59 -16.73 -6.86
C THR A 74 2.04 -17.01 -7.21
N THR A 75 2.68 -17.84 -6.38
CA THR A 75 4.04 -18.38 -6.58
C THR A 75 4.04 -19.84 -6.11
N PRO A 76 4.88 -20.73 -6.68
CA PRO A 76 5.05 -22.09 -6.18
C PRO A 76 5.49 -22.16 -4.71
N HIS A 77 6.02 -21.06 -4.16
CA HIS A 77 6.59 -21.00 -2.82
C HIS A 77 5.64 -20.45 -1.75
N TYR A 78 4.36 -20.24 -2.10
CA TYR A 78 3.33 -19.76 -1.20
C TYR A 78 2.01 -20.52 -1.44
N THR A 79 1.43 -21.05 -0.37
CA THR A 79 0.14 -21.75 -0.45
C THR A 79 -0.99 -20.74 -0.48
N GLY A 80 -1.72 -20.67 -1.59
CA GLY A 80 -2.89 -19.81 -1.75
C GLY A 80 -2.61 -18.60 -2.63
N THR A 81 -3.27 -17.48 -2.33
CA THR A 81 -3.06 -16.21 -3.03
C THR A 81 -2.01 -15.42 -2.25
N LEU A 82 -0.86 -15.15 -2.88
CA LEU A 82 0.18 -14.34 -2.25
C LEU A 82 -0.31 -12.90 -2.09
N ASP A 83 -0.73 -12.29 -3.20
CA ASP A 83 -1.23 -10.91 -3.22
C ASP A 83 -2.56 -10.83 -4.00
N LEU A 84 -3.45 -9.95 -3.57
CA LEU A 84 -4.67 -9.60 -4.27
C LEU A 84 -4.61 -8.13 -4.67
N ILE A 85 -4.41 -7.87 -5.97
CA ILE A 85 -4.13 -6.53 -6.48
C ILE A 85 -5.15 -6.17 -7.56
N ALA A 86 -5.78 -5.01 -7.46
CA ALA A 86 -6.65 -4.48 -8.49
C ALA A 86 -5.96 -3.39 -9.30
N ILE A 87 -6.21 -3.39 -10.61
CA ILE A 87 -5.75 -2.37 -11.56
C ILE A 87 -6.98 -1.72 -12.20
N ASN A 88 -7.03 -0.39 -12.11
CA ASN A 88 -8.07 0.39 -12.77
C ASN A 88 -7.43 1.34 -13.80
N PRO A 89 -7.53 1.04 -15.10
CA PRO A 89 -7.00 1.90 -16.15
C PRO A 89 -7.70 3.26 -16.28
N LYS A 90 -8.94 3.41 -15.76
CA LYS A 90 -9.71 4.66 -15.89
C LYS A 90 -9.15 5.78 -15.03
N ASP A 91 -8.82 5.48 -13.78
CA ASP A 91 -8.21 6.42 -12.83
C ASP A 91 -6.69 6.20 -12.66
N LYS A 92 -6.12 5.29 -13.47
CA LYS A 92 -4.70 4.96 -13.52
C LYS A 92 -4.17 4.58 -12.15
N SER A 93 -4.81 3.60 -11.53
CA SER A 93 -4.55 3.23 -10.14
C SER A 93 -4.19 1.77 -9.92
N ILE A 94 -3.50 1.54 -8.80
CA ILE A 94 -3.22 0.22 -8.24
C ILE A 94 -3.87 0.18 -6.85
N THR A 95 -4.65 -0.85 -6.57
CA THR A 95 -5.21 -1.11 -5.23
C THR A 95 -4.69 -2.44 -4.71
N VAL A 96 -4.00 -2.44 -3.58
CA VAL A 96 -3.66 -3.66 -2.85
C VAL A 96 -4.83 -3.98 -1.91
N LYS A 97 -5.45 -5.13 -2.11
CA LYS A 97 -6.56 -5.64 -1.29
C LYS A 97 -6.06 -6.61 -0.21
N ASP A 98 -5.05 -7.40 -0.55
CA ASP A 98 -4.35 -8.31 0.36
C ASP A 98 -2.90 -8.46 -0.13
N ALA A 99 -1.94 -8.61 0.78
CA ALA A 99 -0.54 -8.79 0.45
C ALA A 99 0.20 -9.56 1.55
N ASN A 100 0.87 -10.65 1.16
CA ASN A 100 1.51 -11.58 2.09
C ASN A 100 3.01 -11.77 1.76
N ASN A 101 3.67 -10.75 1.20
CA ASN A 101 5.06 -10.85 0.73
C ASN A 101 6.09 -11.10 1.85
N ASP A 102 5.75 -10.81 3.10
CA ASP A 102 6.58 -11.14 4.27
C ASP A 102 6.67 -12.67 4.47
N ASP A 103 5.63 -13.41 4.08
CA ASP A 103 5.55 -14.88 4.14
C ASP A 103 5.94 -15.57 2.82
N ASP A 104 6.29 -14.81 1.78
CA ASP A 104 6.74 -15.34 0.49
C ASP A 104 8.10 -16.04 0.65
N LYS A 105 8.14 -17.36 0.41
CA LYS A 105 9.35 -18.18 0.50
C LYS A 105 10.08 -18.35 -0.83
N THR A 106 9.74 -17.56 -1.85
CA THR A 106 10.45 -17.54 -3.13
C THR A 106 11.95 -17.29 -2.89
N PRO A 107 12.86 -18.02 -3.56
CA PRO A 107 14.30 -17.84 -3.40
C PRO A 107 14.72 -16.38 -3.58
N ALA A 108 15.68 -15.90 -2.79
CA ALA A 108 16.04 -14.48 -2.76
C ALA A 108 16.48 -13.89 -4.12
N ALA A 109 17.03 -14.72 -5.01
CA ALA A 109 17.43 -14.31 -6.36
C ALA A 109 16.23 -14.09 -7.31
N GLU A 110 15.10 -14.72 -7.02
CA GLU A 110 13.87 -14.71 -7.84
C GLU A 110 12.80 -13.81 -7.21
N LYS A 111 12.87 -13.63 -5.88
CA LYS A 111 11.88 -12.92 -5.08
C LYS A 111 11.80 -11.44 -5.48
N LEU A 112 10.58 -11.01 -5.79
CA LEU A 112 10.27 -9.62 -6.06
C LEU A 112 9.61 -8.96 -4.85
N SER A 113 9.89 -7.66 -4.69
CA SER A 113 9.16 -6.84 -3.73
C SER A 113 7.72 -6.60 -4.19
N LEU A 114 6.79 -6.33 -3.26
CA LEU A 114 5.42 -5.95 -3.60
C LEU A 114 5.37 -4.79 -4.62
N ALA A 115 6.22 -3.77 -4.47
CA ALA A 115 6.29 -2.66 -5.41
C ALA A 115 6.64 -3.08 -6.85
N ALA A 116 7.50 -4.11 -7.00
CA ALA A 116 7.86 -4.67 -8.30
C ALA A 116 6.68 -5.44 -8.92
N ILE A 117 5.99 -6.26 -8.12
CA ILE A 117 4.80 -7.00 -8.55
C ILE A 117 3.68 -6.03 -8.96
N MET A 118 3.41 -5.01 -8.14
CA MET A 118 2.44 -3.95 -8.42
C MET A 118 2.73 -3.24 -9.74
N MET A 119 3.97 -2.78 -9.95
CA MET A 119 4.33 -2.04 -11.15
C MET A 119 4.36 -2.94 -12.39
N GLY A 120 4.86 -4.17 -12.27
CA GLY A 120 4.82 -5.16 -13.35
C GLY A 120 3.39 -5.45 -13.80
N LEU A 121 2.48 -5.69 -12.86
CA LEU A 121 1.05 -5.88 -13.14
C LEU A 121 0.41 -4.64 -13.77
N PHE A 122 0.73 -3.43 -13.28
CA PHE A 122 0.22 -2.18 -13.84
C PHE A 122 0.63 -1.96 -15.30
N VAL A 123 1.88 -2.30 -15.64
CA VAL A 123 2.38 -2.21 -17.02
C VAL A 123 1.79 -3.31 -17.89
N GLU A 124 1.79 -4.56 -17.43
CA GLU A 124 1.42 -5.71 -18.24
C GLU A 124 -0.10 -5.83 -18.42
N GLU A 125 -0.87 -5.76 -17.34
CA GLU A 125 -2.32 -5.95 -17.35
C GLU A 125 -3.05 -4.64 -17.56
N GLY A 126 -2.55 -3.56 -16.95
CA GLY A 126 -3.08 -2.22 -17.14
C GLY A 126 -2.78 -1.63 -18.52
N LYS A 127 -1.78 -2.18 -19.24
CA LYS A 127 -1.24 -1.63 -20.50
C LYS A 127 -0.83 -0.15 -20.36
N MET A 128 -0.31 0.21 -19.19
CA MET A 128 0.09 1.57 -18.82
C MET A 128 1.60 1.69 -18.68
N LYS A 129 2.12 2.93 -18.60
CA LYS A 129 3.52 3.22 -18.29
C LYS A 129 3.65 3.64 -16.83
N PRO A 130 4.80 3.46 -16.16
CA PRO A 130 4.97 3.90 -14.77
C PRO A 130 4.54 5.34 -14.51
N LYS A 131 4.87 6.26 -15.42
CA LYS A 131 4.47 7.68 -15.36
C LYS A 131 2.96 7.95 -15.41
N ASP A 132 2.18 6.97 -15.87
CA ASP A 132 0.73 7.10 -15.93
C ASP A 132 0.09 6.87 -14.56
N LEU A 133 0.78 6.19 -13.63
CA LEU A 133 0.26 5.90 -12.29
C LEU A 133 -0.10 7.19 -11.55
N SER A 134 -1.35 7.29 -11.10
CA SER A 134 -1.88 8.46 -10.39
C SER A 134 -2.30 8.16 -8.97
N ILE A 135 -2.70 6.92 -8.66
CA ILE A 135 -3.24 6.57 -7.34
C ILE A 135 -2.74 5.20 -6.90
N VAL A 136 -2.30 5.09 -5.64
CA VAL A 136 -2.05 3.80 -4.98
C VAL A 136 -2.97 3.68 -3.77
N ARG A 137 -3.68 2.56 -3.64
CA ARG A 137 -4.68 2.33 -2.58
C ARG A 137 -4.40 1.08 -1.78
N PHE A 138 -4.79 1.13 -0.51
CA PHE A 138 -4.85 -0.01 0.40
C PHE A 138 -6.31 -0.12 0.87
N GLY A 139 -7.09 -0.89 0.12
CA GLY A 139 -8.51 -0.56 -0.16
C GLY A 139 -9.58 -1.35 0.59
N GLU A 140 -9.23 -2.31 1.45
CA GLU A 140 -10.21 -3.01 2.30
C GLU A 140 -10.17 -2.49 3.73
N THR A 141 -9.17 -2.90 4.50
CA THR A 141 -8.91 -2.40 5.85
C THR A 141 -7.44 -2.54 6.12
N VAL A 142 -6.79 -1.43 6.47
CA VAL A 142 -5.40 -1.50 6.94
C VAL A 142 -5.41 -2.16 8.32
N VAL A 143 -4.90 -3.39 8.40
CA VAL A 143 -4.76 -4.16 9.65
C VAL A 143 -3.37 -4.08 10.27
N GLU A 144 -2.41 -3.46 9.56
CA GLU A 144 -1.02 -3.38 10.01
C GLU A 144 -0.92 -2.44 11.23
N PRO A 145 -0.43 -2.92 12.39
CA PRO A 145 -0.57 -2.19 13.65
C PRO A 145 0.09 -0.80 13.67
N THR A 146 1.26 -0.64 13.07
CA THR A 146 1.98 0.64 13.10
C THR A 146 1.26 1.70 12.27
N THR A 147 0.69 1.30 11.14
CA THR A 147 -0.12 2.18 10.29
C THR A 147 -1.45 2.52 10.94
N ILE A 148 -2.13 1.57 11.58
CA ILE A 148 -3.36 1.87 12.34
C ILE A 148 -3.08 2.94 13.40
N LYS A 149 -1.96 2.79 14.12
CA LYS A 149 -1.54 3.75 15.15
C LYS A 149 -1.31 5.14 14.54
N ALA A 150 -0.52 5.24 13.47
CA ALA A 150 -0.28 6.51 12.77
C ALA A 150 -1.58 7.16 12.29
N ILE A 151 -2.50 6.38 11.72
CA ILE A 151 -3.81 6.87 11.29
C ILE A 151 -4.60 7.40 12.50
N ASN A 152 -4.63 6.71 13.63
CA ASN A 152 -5.28 7.21 14.84
C ASN A 152 -4.72 8.56 15.29
N GLU A 153 -3.38 8.69 15.32
CA GLU A 153 -2.69 9.92 15.72
C GLU A 153 -3.01 11.09 14.76
N VAL A 154 -3.16 10.81 13.47
CA VAL A 154 -3.62 11.78 12.47
C VAL A 154 -5.06 12.23 12.75
N TYR A 155 -6.00 11.31 12.99
CA TYR A 155 -7.38 11.70 13.34
C TYR A 155 -7.42 12.57 14.61
N THR A 156 -6.67 12.18 15.65
CA THR A 156 -6.60 12.92 16.92
C THR A 156 -5.97 14.31 16.75
N SER A 157 -4.83 14.42 16.06
CA SER A 157 -4.13 15.70 15.87
C SER A 157 -4.99 16.71 15.10
N LEU A 158 -5.72 16.24 14.09
CA LEU A 158 -6.63 17.04 13.28
C LEU A 158 -8.01 17.28 13.93
N GLY A 159 -8.26 16.73 15.12
CA GLY A 159 -9.54 16.87 15.82
C GLY A 159 -10.71 16.25 15.05
N LYS A 160 -10.46 15.17 14.31
CA LYS A 160 -11.45 14.47 13.49
C LYS A 160 -11.89 13.18 14.16
N VAL A 161 -13.14 12.80 13.96
CA VAL A 161 -13.72 11.54 14.47
C VAL A 161 -13.79 10.54 13.33
N LYS A 162 -13.33 9.32 13.57
CA LYS A 162 -13.48 8.22 12.62
C LYS A 162 -14.94 7.85 12.44
N GLY A 163 -15.34 7.55 11.21
CA GLY A 163 -16.68 7.09 10.89
C GLY A 163 -16.78 6.80 9.40
N ASP A 164 -17.81 6.06 9.02
CA ASP A 164 -18.03 5.62 7.63
C ASP A 164 -18.14 6.79 6.63
N ASP A 165 -18.64 7.94 7.08
CA ASP A 165 -18.77 9.16 6.27
C ASP A 165 -17.57 10.12 6.41
N THR A 166 -16.61 9.83 7.31
CA THR A 166 -15.47 10.73 7.51
C THR A 166 -14.38 10.41 6.50
N THR A 167 -14.26 11.27 5.49
CA THR A 167 -13.09 11.32 4.60
C THR A 167 -12.20 12.48 4.99
N ILE A 168 -10.91 12.23 5.21
CA ILE A 168 -9.90 13.26 5.44
C ILE A 168 -8.94 13.26 4.24
N THR A 169 -8.76 14.42 3.64
CA THR A 169 -7.68 14.64 2.66
C THR A 169 -6.58 15.47 3.31
N ILE A 170 -5.35 15.00 3.19
CA ILE A 170 -4.15 15.63 3.77
C ILE A 170 -3.19 15.91 2.63
N THR A 171 -2.78 17.16 2.45
CA THR A 171 -1.99 17.58 1.28
C THR A 171 -0.55 17.94 1.64
N SER A 172 0.38 17.66 0.72
CA SER A 172 1.81 18.01 0.84
C SER A 172 2.04 19.52 0.90
N THR A 173 1.12 20.30 0.32
CA THR A 173 1.14 21.76 0.26
C THR A 173 0.35 22.42 1.39
N ALA A 174 -0.13 21.65 2.37
CA ALA A 174 -0.89 22.19 3.49
C ALA A 174 -0.13 23.34 4.16
N THR A 175 -0.84 24.40 4.56
CA THR A 175 -0.22 25.52 5.31
C THR A 175 -0.30 25.30 6.81
N ASP A 176 -1.32 24.57 7.28
CA ASP A 176 -1.52 24.21 8.68
C ASP A 176 -0.41 23.27 9.19
N ALA A 177 0.11 23.55 10.38
CA ALA A 177 1.24 22.79 10.93
C ALA A 177 0.85 21.34 11.28
N LYS A 178 -0.38 21.11 11.76
CA LYS A 178 -0.84 19.77 12.14
C LYS A 178 -1.09 18.92 10.91
N GLU A 179 -1.62 19.51 9.83
CA GLU A 179 -1.79 18.80 8.56
C GLU A 179 -0.43 18.42 7.93
N LYS A 180 0.60 19.29 8.01
CA LYS A 180 1.97 18.95 7.57
C LYS A 180 2.57 17.80 8.38
N GLU A 181 2.37 17.83 9.70
CA GLU A 181 2.85 16.76 10.59
C GLU A 181 2.14 15.44 10.27
N ALA A 182 0.81 15.47 10.11
CA ALA A 182 0.02 14.32 9.70
C ALA A 182 0.44 13.77 8.33
N PHE A 183 0.76 14.65 7.38
CA PHE A 183 1.30 14.26 6.08
C PHE A 183 2.62 13.49 6.23
N THR A 184 3.54 14.03 7.03
CA THR A 184 4.86 13.42 7.28
C THR A 184 4.73 12.09 8.00
N GLU A 185 3.85 12.01 9.00
CA GLU A 185 3.59 10.79 9.78
C GLU A 185 3.12 9.64 8.88
N LEU A 186 2.14 9.89 8.01
CA LEU A 186 1.65 8.85 7.09
C LEU A 186 2.70 8.48 6.03
N LEU A 187 3.46 9.45 5.53
CA LEU A 187 4.41 9.20 4.45
C LEU A 187 5.66 8.45 4.93
N ASP A 188 6.28 8.94 6.00
CA ASP A 188 7.63 8.53 6.39
C ASP A 188 7.63 7.46 7.48
N HIS A 189 6.59 7.40 8.31
CA HIS A 189 6.53 6.49 9.48
C HIS A 189 5.63 5.27 9.28
N THR A 190 4.98 5.13 8.12
CA THR A 190 4.19 3.93 7.78
C THR A 190 4.89 3.06 6.74
N LYS A 191 4.68 1.73 6.83
CA LYS A 191 5.16 0.79 5.80
C LYS A 191 4.55 1.11 4.43
N PHE A 192 3.30 1.57 4.39
CA PHE A 192 2.60 1.90 3.15
C PHE A 192 3.18 3.15 2.48
N GLY A 193 3.40 4.22 3.24
CA GLY A 193 4.04 5.43 2.74
C GLY A 193 5.44 5.17 2.20
N SER A 194 6.25 4.41 2.95
CA SER A 194 7.57 3.96 2.49
C SER A 194 7.50 3.11 1.21
N ASN A 195 6.50 2.23 1.08
CA ASN A 195 6.31 1.43 -0.14
C ASN A 195 5.91 2.28 -1.34
N VAL A 196 5.05 3.28 -1.18
CA VAL A 196 4.66 4.21 -2.26
C VAL A 196 5.84 5.08 -2.68
N GLN A 197 6.62 5.61 -1.72
CA GLN A 197 7.86 6.33 -2.02
C GLN A 197 8.85 5.45 -2.80
N LYS A 198 9.04 4.20 -2.37
CA LYS A 198 9.91 3.24 -3.05
C LYS A 198 9.40 2.92 -4.45
N LEU A 199 8.10 2.73 -4.63
CA LEU A 199 7.48 2.48 -5.94
C LEU A 199 7.70 3.66 -6.89
N ASN A 200 7.49 4.90 -6.42
CA ASN A 200 7.73 6.11 -7.22
C ASN A 200 9.20 6.31 -7.58
N GLY A 201 10.09 6.12 -6.62
CA GLY A 201 11.52 6.30 -6.80
C GLY A 201 12.15 5.22 -7.68
N LEU A 202 11.87 3.94 -7.41
CA LEU A 202 12.45 2.82 -8.17
C LEU A 202 12.00 2.79 -9.62
N TYR A 203 10.72 3.06 -9.89
CA TYR A 203 10.20 2.95 -11.26
C TYR A 203 10.01 4.30 -11.95
N SER A 204 10.57 5.35 -11.34
CA SER A 204 10.62 6.72 -11.85
C SER A 204 9.28 7.15 -12.46
N THR A 205 8.23 7.13 -11.66
CA THR A 205 6.90 7.66 -12.06
C THR A 205 6.98 9.14 -12.43
N GLY A 206 8.04 9.83 -11.98
CA GLY A 206 8.25 11.27 -12.19
C GLY A 206 7.34 12.14 -11.31
N LYS A 207 6.69 11.51 -10.32
CA LYS A 207 5.71 12.13 -9.44
C LYS A 207 6.11 12.01 -7.99
N THR A 208 5.54 12.87 -7.17
CA THR A 208 5.61 12.80 -5.70
C THR A 208 4.25 12.45 -5.13
N VAL A 209 4.20 12.06 -3.87
CA VAL A 209 2.91 11.95 -3.18
C VAL A 209 2.43 13.36 -2.89
N GLU A 210 1.31 13.76 -3.50
CA GLU A 210 0.73 15.09 -3.32
C GLU A 210 -0.28 15.12 -2.17
N SER A 211 -1.03 14.03 -1.98
CA SER A 211 -2.03 13.94 -0.91
C SER A 211 -2.34 12.50 -0.49
N PHE A 212 -2.91 12.38 0.71
CA PHE A 212 -3.51 11.16 1.22
C PHE A 212 -5.01 11.35 1.38
N THR A 213 -5.77 10.29 1.15
CA THR A 213 -7.16 10.19 1.57
C THR A 213 -7.30 9.07 2.59
N LEU A 214 -7.87 9.38 3.75
CA LEU A 214 -8.27 8.44 4.80
C LEU A 214 -9.79 8.35 4.84
N SER A 215 -10.35 7.13 4.85
CA SER A 215 -11.80 6.93 4.93
C SER A 215 -12.21 5.65 5.66
N GLY A 216 -13.41 5.66 6.26
CA GLY A 216 -14.07 4.48 6.85
C GLY A 216 -13.69 4.16 8.30
N GLU A 217 -14.50 3.32 8.97
CA GLU A 217 -14.17 2.77 10.30
C GLU A 217 -12.97 1.82 10.27
N GLY A 218 -12.90 0.96 9.25
CA GLY A 218 -11.68 0.26 8.85
C GLY A 218 -10.88 1.19 7.94
N PRO A 219 -9.78 1.79 8.42
CA PRO A 219 -9.16 2.88 7.70
C PRO A 219 -8.62 2.39 6.35
N GLN A 220 -9.18 2.95 5.28
CA GLN A 220 -8.64 2.87 3.93
C GLN A 220 -7.65 4.01 3.73
N LEU A 221 -6.57 3.73 3.01
CA LEU A 221 -5.53 4.70 2.73
C LEU A 221 -5.30 4.78 1.23
N GLU A 222 -5.52 5.96 0.66
CA GLU A 222 -5.26 6.25 -0.75
C GLU A 222 -4.17 7.33 -0.88
N PHE A 223 -3.21 7.10 -1.76
CA PHE A 223 -2.08 7.97 -2.06
C PHE A 223 -2.28 8.56 -3.45
N HIS A 224 -2.33 9.88 -3.56
CA HIS A 224 -2.45 10.58 -4.84
C HIS A 224 -1.08 11.09 -5.28
N LEU A 225 -0.77 10.86 -6.55
CA LEU A 225 0.52 11.18 -7.15
C LEU A 225 0.38 12.31 -8.18
N GLY A 226 1.26 13.31 -8.08
CA GLY A 226 1.38 14.41 -9.04
C GLY A 226 2.79 14.96 -9.14
#